data_AF-R4U1F0-F1
#
_entry.id   AF-R4U1F0-F1
#
_cell.length_a   1.000
_cell.length_b   1.000
_cell.length_c   1.000
_cell.angle_alpha   90.00
_cell.angle_beta   90.00
_cell.angle_gamma   90.00
#
_symmetry.space_group_name_H-M   'P 1'
#
loop_
_entity.id
_entity.type
_entity.pdbx_description
1 polymer ?
#
loop_
_entity_poly.entity_id
_entity_poly.type
_entity_poly.pdbx_seq_one_letter_code
_entity_poly.pdbx_strand_id
1 'polypeptide(L)'
;MKKLLTILSTLTISMTGVTSVVACSANTEQPSDQLSPEKVKDFLKLYQNEVNPFTLSRDDGNQKNRLVKDITQQLHLTSEYEVSVLEDGYLLPNLEALNRAEVATILNGVAKISVKYQGKEFWNDKIFWLTNEFSSIKTKLTKLDSFTESANGFIVTGEKAPSDITTEILETQLKKQFQNVFKFSVHEITATPSLNSTAGETENETLINYGKTTIEVTTSNDIAVFSGEINWVTEPINTVAGFALDLMGKGHSSNNGFDFKLPIPGLPMEVSLAKLYTFAGLINTMIGNSINLVNLDHIGTDQFDNEWKNFLTTFDSLLASLIGSSIISLPITLDVSGILKVNGTVGDLLTNMAPSLIALLQWFISNDFKSNNAIMELLQYLLSDVNPKVKAGLVATYGEKSPMINKTNTNLDSLLGQALAGYKKDLPFSIKILGKELNDEIVFGNNGNIISPKLDLAPTTLVMSILNEFSNISTGGFDLINQKVINKDHLKGLWHLILTFIPEINLTLKDAMTPLWNAALPSLGLDANQLEQLNVELLQGRLKVMFKNQNDQWEEFQDVFKDGDTPNLKQILEAKDMKLQFTNLQFKLTSKVDSNASFTTNNDLTFEMLLSDKTK
;
A
#
# COMPACT_ATOMS: atom_id res chain seq x y z
N MET A 1 -15.02 29.41 -4.23
CA MET A 1 -14.31 28.17 -3.84
C MET A 1 -14.23 27.97 -2.32
N LYS A 2 -13.61 28.87 -1.53
CA LYS A 2 -13.52 28.67 -0.05
C LYS A 2 -14.88 28.57 0.68
N LYS A 3 -15.95 29.26 0.23
CA LYS A 3 -17.31 29.14 0.81
C LYS A 3 -18.14 27.93 0.30
N LEU A 4 -17.74 27.32 -0.82
CA LEU A 4 -18.35 26.07 -1.32
C LEU A 4 -17.74 24.87 -0.57
N LEU A 5 -16.44 24.95 -0.22
CA LEU A 5 -15.80 24.04 0.73
C LEU A 5 -16.41 24.13 2.13
N THR A 6 -16.82 25.32 2.60
CA THR A 6 -17.49 25.48 3.91
C THR A 6 -18.87 24.81 3.94
N ILE A 7 -19.61 24.81 2.82
CA ILE A 7 -20.93 24.18 2.70
C ILE A 7 -20.82 22.66 2.57
N LEU A 8 -19.80 22.16 1.87
CA LEU A 8 -19.49 20.72 1.80
C LEU A 8 -18.91 20.17 3.12
N SER A 9 -18.18 20.99 3.91
CA SER A 9 -17.75 20.62 5.27
C SER A 9 -18.88 20.62 6.31
N THR A 10 -20.01 21.28 6.02
CA THR A 10 -21.26 21.17 6.82
C THR A 10 -22.21 20.05 6.36
N LEU A 11 -21.86 19.30 5.30
CA LEU A 11 -22.68 18.20 4.76
C LEU A 11 -22.09 16.80 4.98
N THR A 12 -20.93 16.69 5.65
CA THR A 12 -20.30 15.40 6.01
C THR A 12 -20.04 15.23 7.51
N ILE A 13 -20.54 16.13 8.36
CA ILE A 13 -20.59 15.93 9.81
C ILE A 13 -22.06 15.84 10.25
N SER A 14 -22.69 14.70 9.97
CA SER A 14 -23.89 14.25 10.68
C SER A 14 -24.15 12.77 10.42
N MET A 15 -23.21 11.90 10.76
CA MET A 15 -23.50 10.50 11.12
C MET A 15 -22.44 9.99 12.09
N THR A 16 -22.42 10.55 13.31
CA THR A 16 -21.92 9.87 14.49
C THR A 16 -22.97 9.94 15.58
N GLY A 17 -23.18 8.80 16.25
CA GLY A 17 -23.69 8.77 17.62
C GLY A 17 -25.21 8.83 17.77
N VAL A 18 -25.86 7.68 17.67
CA VAL A 18 -26.99 7.42 18.58
C VAL A 18 -26.40 6.90 19.89
N THR A 19 -25.98 7.82 20.75
CA THR A 19 -25.97 7.59 22.20
C THR A 19 -27.42 7.72 22.67
N SER A 20 -28.05 6.61 23.04
CA SER A 20 -29.33 6.61 23.74
C SER A 20 -29.14 7.07 25.18
N VAL A 21 -29.26 8.38 25.40
CA VAL A 21 -29.69 8.94 26.69
C VAL A 21 -31.21 9.00 26.64
N VAL A 22 -31.88 8.05 27.31
CA VAL A 22 -33.33 8.10 27.51
C VAL A 22 -33.60 8.86 28.80
N ALA A 23 -34.12 10.08 28.66
CA ALA A 23 -34.90 10.74 29.70
C ALA A 23 -36.32 11.00 29.16
N CYS A 24 -37.27 10.54 29.97
CA CYS A 24 -38.73 10.59 29.91
C CYS A 24 -39.39 11.62 28.96
N SER A 25 -40.27 11.13 28.08
CA SER A 25 -41.61 11.71 27.93
C SER A 25 -42.59 10.71 27.33
N ALA A 26 -43.69 10.54 28.06
CA ALA A 26 -44.94 9.86 27.76
C ALA A 26 -45.26 9.58 26.27
N ASN A 27 -45.39 8.30 25.95
CA ASN A 27 -46.59 7.81 25.30
C ASN A 27 -46.83 6.33 25.62
N THR A 28 -48.11 6.06 25.77
CA THR A 28 -48.76 4.89 26.37
C THR A 28 -48.71 3.67 25.46
N GLU A 29 -47.78 2.75 25.71
CA GLU A 29 -47.95 1.32 25.47
C GLU A 29 -47.31 0.57 26.65
N GLN A 30 -48.12 -0.21 27.38
CA GLN A 30 -47.61 -1.15 28.39
C GLN A 30 -46.82 -2.27 27.69
N PRO A 31 -45.55 -2.52 28.03
CA PRO A 31 -44.94 -3.81 27.76
C PRO A 31 -45.17 -4.72 28.97
N SER A 32 -46.08 -5.69 28.86
CA SER A 32 -46.14 -6.83 29.79
C SER A 32 -45.15 -7.90 29.35
N ASP A 33 -43.86 -7.59 29.26
CA ASP A 33 -42.84 -8.64 29.17
C ASP A 33 -42.45 -9.05 30.59
N GLN A 34 -43.33 -9.83 31.22
CA GLN A 34 -43.00 -10.51 32.46
C GLN A 34 -41.84 -11.48 32.16
N LEU A 35 -40.62 -11.17 32.63
CA LEU A 35 -39.48 -12.09 32.52
C LEU A 35 -39.88 -13.43 33.13
N SER A 36 -39.64 -14.56 32.44
CA SER A 36 -40.00 -15.88 32.99
C SER A 36 -39.00 -16.32 34.08
N PRO A 37 -39.42 -17.15 35.05
CA PRO A 37 -38.53 -17.74 36.05
C PRO A 37 -37.29 -18.44 35.44
N GLU A 38 -37.44 -19.09 34.29
CA GLU A 38 -36.35 -19.74 33.56
C GLU A 38 -35.29 -18.75 33.08
N LYS A 39 -35.69 -17.59 32.53
CA LYS A 39 -34.73 -16.55 32.10
C LYS A 39 -33.96 -15.96 33.27
N VAL A 40 -34.64 -15.74 34.40
CA VAL A 40 -34.01 -15.29 35.65
C VAL A 40 -33.01 -16.33 36.16
N LYS A 41 -33.38 -17.61 36.11
CA LYS A 41 -32.52 -18.72 36.50
C LYS A 41 -31.27 -18.81 35.61
N ASP A 42 -31.42 -18.70 34.30
CA ASP A 42 -30.29 -18.77 33.37
C ASP A 42 -29.33 -17.58 33.51
N PHE A 43 -29.85 -16.39 33.81
CA PHE A 43 -29.01 -15.24 34.17
C PHE A 43 -28.19 -15.51 35.44
N LEU A 44 -28.82 -15.99 36.52
CA LEU A 44 -28.12 -16.24 37.80
C LEU A 44 -27.06 -17.36 37.68
N LYS A 45 -27.29 -18.37 36.83
CA LYS A 45 -26.30 -19.41 36.53
C LYS A 45 -24.98 -18.86 35.98
N LEU A 46 -25.01 -17.76 35.22
CA LEU A 46 -23.80 -17.13 34.67
C LEU A 46 -22.80 -16.70 35.75
N TYR A 47 -23.30 -16.44 36.96
CA TYR A 47 -22.53 -15.94 38.09
C TYR A 47 -22.22 -17.01 39.14
N GLN A 48 -22.51 -18.29 38.86
CA GLN A 48 -22.11 -19.41 39.72
C GLN A 48 -20.65 -19.81 39.53
N ASN A 49 -19.96 -19.23 38.54
CA ASN A 49 -18.55 -19.47 38.26
C ASN A 49 -17.70 -18.32 38.82
N GLU A 50 -16.65 -18.63 39.58
CA GLU A 50 -15.70 -17.66 40.13
C GLU A 50 -15.01 -16.80 39.06
N VAL A 51 -14.88 -17.32 37.85
CA VAL A 51 -14.30 -16.58 36.72
C VAL A 51 -15.18 -15.40 36.30
N ASN A 52 -16.50 -15.49 36.51
CA ASN A 52 -17.47 -14.51 36.07
C ASN A 52 -18.36 -14.01 37.23
N PRO A 53 -17.81 -13.23 38.18
CA PRO A 53 -18.58 -12.71 39.31
C PRO A 53 -19.54 -11.58 38.88
N PHE A 54 -20.68 -11.50 39.57
CA PHE A 54 -21.62 -10.39 39.43
C PHE A 54 -21.00 -9.09 39.96
N THR A 55 -20.90 -8.05 39.13
CA THR A 55 -20.33 -6.76 39.55
C THR A 55 -21.45 -5.80 39.96
N LEU A 56 -21.34 -5.24 41.16
CA LEU A 56 -22.26 -4.20 41.62
C LEU A 56 -22.13 -2.93 40.76
N SER A 57 -23.22 -2.20 40.60
CA SER A 57 -23.27 -0.98 39.77
C SER A 57 -22.57 0.23 40.39
N ARG A 58 -22.28 0.20 41.70
CA ARG A 58 -21.59 1.28 42.44
C ARG A 58 -20.85 0.74 43.67
N ASP A 59 -19.95 1.56 44.20
CA ASP A 59 -19.06 1.24 45.33
C ASP A 59 -19.74 1.44 46.70
N ASP A 60 -20.83 2.21 46.76
CA ASP A 60 -21.53 2.55 47.99
C ASP A 60 -22.41 1.39 48.50
N GLY A 61 -21.98 0.83 49.63
CA GLY A 61 -22.76 -0.10 50.45
C GLY A 61 -22.58 -1.56 50.05
N ASN A 62 -21.56 -2.22 50.60
CA ASN A 62 -21.33 -3.68 50.55
C ASN A 62 -22.36 -4.47 51.39
N GLN A 63 -23.62 -4.02 51.38
CA GLN A 63 -24.71 -4.62 52.15
C GLN A 63 -25.51 -5.55 51.26
N LYS A 64 -26.03 -6.63 51.85
CA LYS A 64 -26.91 -7.63 51.20
C LYS A 64 -27.99 -6.99 50.31
N ASN A 65 -28.60 -5.90 50.79
CA ASN A 65 -29.68 -5.18 50.08
C ASN A 65 -29.25 -4.56 48.75
N ARG A 66 -27.97 -4.21 48.58
CA ARG A 66 -27.47 -3.62 47.33
C ARG A 66 -27.36 -4.66 46.22
N LEU A 67 -26.83 -5.84 46.54
CA LEU A 67 -26.76 -6.97 45.61
C LEU A 67 -28.16 -7.37 45.12
N VAL A 68 -29.12 -7.44 46.04
CA VAL A 68 -30.54 -7.69 45.71
C VAL A 68 -31.05 -6.62 44.75
N LYS A 69 -30.87 -5.34 45.10
CA LYS A 69 -31.35 -4.22 44.29
C LYS A 69 -30.77 -4.23 42.87
N ASP A 70 -29.48 -4.50 42.72
CA ASP A 70 -28.82 -4.49 41.42
C ASP A 70 -29.27 -5.67 40.55
N ILE A 71 -29.46 -6.86 41.14
CA ILE A 71 -30.05 -8.01 40.44
C ILE A 71 -31.48 -7.71 40.00
N THR A 72 -32.32 -7.17 40.90
CA THR A 72 -33.70 -6.79 40.60
C THR A 72 -33.76 -5.74 39.49
N GLN A 73 -32.86 -4.75 39.51
CA GLN A 73 -32.80 -3.70 38.50
C GLN A 73 -32.32 -4.22 37.14
N GLN A 74 -31.24 -5.01 37.11
CA GLN A 74 -30.64 -5.50 35.87
C GLN A 74 -31.54 -6.50 35.14
N LEU A 75 -32.36 -7.25 35.88
CA LEU A 75 -33.36 -8.16 35.34
C LEU A 75 -34.73 -7.52 35.14
N HIS A 76 -34.91 -6.23 35.51
CA HIS A 76 -36.20 -5.53 35.49
C HIS A 76 -37.33 -6.32 36.18
N LEU A 77 -37.03 -6.97 37.32
CA LEU A 77 -37.99 -7.83 38.00
C LEU A 77 -39.18 -7.02 38.54
N THR A 78 -40.39 -7.55 38.37
CA THR A 78 -41.63 -6.97 38.90
C THR A 78 -41.81 -7.31 40.38
N SER A 79 -42.83 -6.72 41.03
CA SER A 79 -43.19 -7.00 42.43
C SER A 79 -43.63 -8.45 42.70
N GLU A 80 -43.84 -9.26 41.66
CA GLU A 80 -44.16 -10.69 41.80
C GLU A 80 -42.91 -11.54 42.12
N TYR A 81 -41.72 -10.97 41.98
CA TYR A 81 -40.46 -11.60 42.34
C TYR A 81 -39.98 -11.14 43.72
N GLU A 82 -39.60 -12.09 44.56
CA GLU A 82 -38.92 -11.82 45.82
C GLU A 82 -37.48 -12.33 45.71
N VAL A 83 -36.51 -11.41 45.71
CA VAL A 83 -35.07 -11.73 45.73
C VAL A 83 -34.53 -11.45 47.12
N SER A 84 -33.84 -12.41 47.71
CA SER A 84 -33.22 -12.25 49.03
C SER A 84 -31.86 -12.92 49.09
N VAL A 85 -30.94 -12.34 49.86
CA VAL A 85 -29.65 -12.95 50.19
C VAL A 85 -29.80 -13.63 51.54
N LEU A 86 -29.56 -14.93 51.58
CA LEU A 86 -29.66 -15.72 52.81
C LEU A 86 -28.52 -15.37 53.77
N GLU A 87 -28.78 -15.40 55.08
CA GLU A 87 -27.79 -15.01 56.09
C GLU A 87 -26.59 -15.95 56.15
N ASP A 88 -26.83 -17.24 55.97
CA ASP A 88 -25.79 -18.25 55.85
C ASP A 88 -25.18 -18.22 54.45
N GLY A 89 -23.95 -17.71 54.33
CA GLY A 89 -23.18 -17.73 53.09
C GLY A 89 -23.05 -16.38 52.35
N TYR A 90 -23.08 -15.26 53.08
CA TYR A 90 -22.68 -13.95 52.56
C TYR A 90 -21.24 -13.61 52.97
N LEU A 91 -20.31 -13.72 52.04
CA LEU A 91 -18.90 -13.34 52.19
C LEU A 91 -18.62 -12.10 51.35
N LEU A 92 -17.91 -11.14 51.94
CA LEU A 92 -17.47 -9.95 51.25
C LEU A 92 -16.28 -10.26 50.35
N PRO A 93 -16.17 -9.62 49.17
CA PRO A 93 -14.95 -9.69 48.37
C PRO A 93 -13.78 -9.10 49.16
N ASN A 94 -12.60 -9.65 48.94
CA ASN A 94 -11.38 -9.21 49.61
C ASN A 94 -10.22 -9.16 48.62
N LEU A 95 -9.31 -8.22 48.84
CA LEU A 95 -8.03 -8.14 48.14
C LEU A 95 -6.97 -8.76 49.05
N GLU A 96 -6.41 -9.89 48.64
CA GLU A 96 -5.31 -10.50 49.37
C GLU A 96 -4.01 -9.78 49.03
N ALA A 97 -3.52 -8.98 49.99
CA ALA A 97 -2.21 -8.37 49.88
C ALA A 97 -1.13 -9.47 49.93
N LEU A 98 -0.22 -9.45 48.96
CA LEU A 98 0.86 -10.44 48.86
C LEU A 98 2.21 -9.81 49.20
N ASN A 99 3.18 -10.69 49.49
CA ASN A 99 4.57 -10.31 49.67
C ASN A 99 5.18 -9.83 48.33
N ARG A 100 6.29 -9.07 48.42
CA ARG A 100 6.96 -8.44 47.29
C ARG A 100 7.47 -9.47 46.26
N ALA A 101 6.73 -9.66 45.17
CA ALA A 101 7.13 -10.27 43.88
C ALA A 101 5.91 -10.67 43.02
N GLU A 102 4.72 -10.77 43.61
CA GLU A 102 3.53 -11.35 42.97
C GLU A 102 2.43 -10.31 42.76
N VAL A 103 1.62 -10.51 41.72
CA VAL A 103 0.41 -9.72 41.50
C VAL A 103 -0.68 -10.21 42.46
N ALA A 104 -1.24 -9.30 43.25
CA ALA A 104 -2.28 -9.61 44.23
C ALA A 104 -3.50 -10.29 43.58
N THR A 105 -4.11 -11.21 44.33
CA THR A 105 -5.34 -11.90 43.91
C THR A 105 -6.56 -11.32 44.61
N ILE A 106 -7.65 -11.13 43.86
CA ILE A 106 -8.95 -10.75 44.43
C ILE A 106 -9.75 -12.01 44.69
N LEU A 107 -10.10 -12.23 45.96
CA LEU A 107 -11.11 -13.20 46.35
C LEU A 107 -12.50 -12.62 46.12
N ASN A 108 -13.28 -13.28 45.27
CA ASN A 108 -14.66 -12.86 45.03
C ASN A 108 -15.50 -13.00 46.30
N GLY A 109 -16.48 -12.12 46.46
CA GLY A 109 -17.53 -12.31 47.44
C GLY A 109 -18.41 -13.50 47.04
N VAL A 110 -19.04 -14.13 48.03
CA VAL A 110 -20.01 -15.23 47.83
C VAL A 110 -21.33 -14.79 48.42
N ALA A 111 -22.43 -15.03 47.71
CA ALA A 111 -23.77 -14.77 48.23
C ALA A 111 -24.71 -15.91 47.84
N LYS A 112 -25.40 -16.50 48.82
CA LYS A 112 -26.48 -17.45 48.55
C LYS A 112 -27.79 -16.70 48.33
N ILE A 113 -28.35 -16.82 47.13
CA ILE A 113 -29.54 -16.07 46.71
C ILE A 113 -30.74 -17.00 46.61
N SER A 114 -31.82 -16.62 47.28
CA SER A 114 -33.15 -17.21 47.12
C SER A 114 -34.01 -16.28 46.27
N VAL A 115 -34.62 -16.83 45.22
CA VAL A 115 -35.58 -16.13 44.36
C VAL A 115 -36.91 -16.88 44.33
N LYS A 116 -37.98 -16.16 44.64
CA LYS A 116 -39.35 -16.64 44.56
C LYS A 116 -40.13 -15.89 43.50
N TYR A 117 -41.05 -16.58 42.84
CA TYR A 117 -42.05 -15.99 41.94
C TYR A 117 -43.43 -16.35 42.48
N GLN A 118 -44.27 -15.34 42.71
CA GLN A 118 -45.61 -15.51 43.29
C GLN A 118 -45.59 -16.34 44.60
N GLY A 119 -44.59 -16.10 45.44
CA GLY A 119 -44.41 -16.80 46.72
C GLY A 119 -43.77 -18.20 46.65
N LYS A 120 -43.53 -18.76 45.46
CA LYS A 120 -42.88 -20.07 45.29
C LYS A 120 -41.41 -19.92 44.92
N GLU A 121 -40.52 -20.52 45.71
CA GLU A 121 -39.07 -20.55 45.44
C GLU A 121 -38.77 -21.41 44.19
N PHE A 122 -38.02 -20.84 43.24
CA PHE A 122 -37.58 -21.56 42.04
C PHE A 122 -36.06 -21.51 41.83
N TRP A 123 -35.34 -20.69 42.60
CA TRP A 123 -33.88 -20.63 42.64
C TRP A 123 -33.38 -20.45 44.08
N ASN A 124 -32.37 -21.24 44.45
CA ASN A 124 -31.72 -21.18 45.75
C ASN A 124 -30.30 -21.73 45.61
N ASP A 125 -29.35 -20.86 45.30
CA ASP A 125 -27.96 -21.26 45.10
C ASP A 125 -27.00 -20.09 45.32
N LYS A 126 -25.71 -20.40 45.41
CA LYS A 126 -24.65 -19.39 45.53
C LYS A 126 -24.34 -18.74 44.18
N ILE A 127 -23.98 -17.46 44.23
CA ILE A 127 -23.31 -16.72 43.16
C ILE A 127 -22.03 -16.08 43.70
N PHE A 128 -21.10 -15.77 42.81
CA PHE A 128 -19.92 -14.95 43.08
C PHE A 128 -20.19 -13.50 42.72
N TRP A 129 -19.62 -12.56 43.48
CA TRP A 129 -19.84 -11.13 43.25
C TRP A 129 -18.64 -10.26 43.64
N LEU A 130 -18.57 -9.06 43.06
CA LEU A 130 -17.54 -8.05 43.32
C LEU A 130 -18.18 -6.66 43.47
N THR A 131 -17.50 -5.77 44.20
CA THR A 131 -17.78 -4.33 44.12
C THR A 131 -17.30 -3.77 42.79
N ASN A 132 -17.80 -2.60 42.39
CA ASN A 132 -17.34 -1.94 41.18
C ASN A 132 -15.84 -1.58 41.27
N GLU A 133 -15.37 -1.15 42.44
CA GLU A 133 -13.96 -0.88 42.76
C GLU A 133 -13.09 -2.12 42.57
N PHE A 134 -13.45 -3.26 43.19
CA PHE A 134 -12.67 -4.48 43.04
C PHE A 134 -12.74 -5.06 41.63
N SER A 135 -13.85 -4.87 40.91
CA SER A 135 -13.93 -5.24 39.50
C SER A 135 -12.94 -4.42 38.66
N SER A 136 -12.90 -3.10 38.86
CA SER A 136 -11.92 -2.21 38.21
C SER A 136 -10.48 -2.60 38.55
N ILE A 137 -10.17 -2.81 39.83
CA ILE A 137 -8.84 -3.25 40.28
C ILE A 137 -8.48 -4.59 39.63
N LYS A 138 -9.39 -5.58 39.60
CA LYS A 138 -9.16 -6.90 38.99
C LYS A 138 -8.72 -6.77 37.53
N THR A 139 -9.46 -6.02 36.72
CA THR A 139 -9.10 -5.80 35.30
C THR A 139 -7.74 -5.13 35.14
N LYS A 140 -7.40 -4.17 36.01
CA LYS A 140 -6.09 -3.50 35.98
C LYS A 140 -4.97 -4.43 36.46
N LEU A 141 -5.18 -5.27 37.47
CA LEU A 141 -4.19 -6.25 37.92
C LEU A 141 -3.91 -7.30 36.83
N THR A 142 -4.92 -7.80 36.12
CA THR A 142 -4.70 -8.71 34.98
C THR A 142 -3.83 -8.08 33.89
N LYS A 143 -4.04 -6.79 33.61
CA LYS A 143 -3.19 -6.07 32.65
C LYS A 143 -1.76 -5.88 33.17
N LEU A 144 -1.60 -5.58 34.46
CA LEU A 144 -0.28 -5.47 35.09
C LEU A 144 0.47 -6.81 35.04
N ASP A 145 -0.21 -7.91 35.32
CA ASP A 145 0.33 -9.27 35.28
C ASP A 145 0.86 -9.63 33.90
N SER A 146 0.13 -9.27 32.84
CA SER A 146 0.60 -9.50 31.46
C SER A 146 1.94 -8.82 31.15
N PHE A 147 2.30 -7.74 31.85
CA PHE A 147 3.60 -7.09 31.64
C PHE A 147 4.77 -7.86 32.25
N THR A 148 4.52 -8.91 33.03
CA THR A 148 5.58 -9.78 33.57
C THR A 148 5.95 -10.91 32.61
N GLU A 149 5.09 -11.23 31.65
CA GLU A 149 5.31 -12.30 30.67
C GLU A 149 6.38 -11.89 29.65
N SER A 150 7.27 -12.82 29.28
CA SER A 150 8.42 -12.53 28.41
C SER A 150 8.07 -12.05 27.00
N ALA A 151 6.86 -12.33 26.52
CA ALA A 151 6.38 -11.93 25.19
C ALA A 151 5.55 -10.63 25.22
N ASN A 152 5.21 -10.13 26.40
CA ASN A 152 4.36 -8.97 26.60
C ASN A 152 5.08 -7.89 27.40
N GLY A 153 4.66 -6.65 27.23
CA GLY A 153 5.29 -5.53 27.94
C GLY A 153 4.48 -4.26 27.87
N PHE A 154 4.79 -3.36 28.79
CA PHE A 154 4.23 -2.03 28.82
C PHE A 154 4.80 -1.17 27.68
N ILE A 155 3.94 -0.68 26.78
CA ILE A 155 4.34 0.23 25.71
C ILE A 155 4.36 1.67 26.24
N VAL A 156 5.55 2.27 26.24
CA VAL A 156 5.76 3.68 26.52
C VAL A 156 5.44 4.49 25.26
N THR A 157 4.30 5.18 25.29
CA THR A 157 3.83 6.01 24.16
C THR A 157 4.65 7.29 24.00
N GLY A 158 4.83 7.71 22.75
CA GLY A 158 5.56 8.90 22.31
C GLY A 158 6.78 8.59 21.44
N GLU A 159 7.17 9.58 20.63
CA GLU A 159 8.37 9.55 19.79
C GLU A 159 9.64 9.74 20.65
N LYS A 160 10.00 8.72 21.45
CA LYS A 160 11.20 8.72 22.29
C LYS A 160 11.99 7.44 22.11
N ALA A 161 13.32 7.57 22.03
CA ALA A 161 14.22 6.43 22.04
C ALA A 161 14.35 5.87 23.47
N PRO A 162 14.74 4.60 23.65
CA PRO A 162 14.94 3.99 24.97
C PRO A 162 15.92 4.77 25.86
N SER A 163 16.95 5.38 25.27
CA SER A 163 17.94 6.21 25.97
C SER A 163 17.35 7.46 26.60
N ASP A 164 16.18 7.92 26.13
CA ASP A 164 15.51 9.13 26.62
C ASP A 164 14.49 8.82 27.72
N ILE A 165 14.33 7.56 28.10
CA ILE A 165 13.35 7.11 29.08
C ILE A 165 13.98 7.11 30.48
N THR A 166 13.41 7.93 31.36
CA THR A 166 13.73 7.97 32.79
C THR A 166 12.69 7.24 33.61
N THR A 167 13.00 6.94 34.88
CA THR A 167 12.05 6.36 35.85
C THR A 167 10.79 7.22 36.00
N GLU A 168 10.95 8.55 36.02
CA GLU A 168 9.85 9.52 36.10
C GLU A 168 8.91 9.46 34.89
N ILE A 169 9.47 9.28 33.68
CA ILE A 169 8.69 9.13 32.44
C ILE A 169 7.89 7.82 32.49
N LEU A 170 8.52 6.71 32.88
CA LEU A 170 7.86 5.42 33.03
C LEU A 170 6.73 5.49 34.05
N GLU A 171 6.99 6.09 35.22
CA GLU A 171 6.00 6.22 36.30
C GLU A 171 4.79 7.04 35.83
N THR A 172 5.03 8.14 35.13
CA THR A 172 3.97 9.00 34.56
C THR A 172 3.12 8.22 33.55
N GLN A 173 3.75 7.44 32.68
CA GLN A 173 3.09 6.67 31.64
C GLN A 173 2.29 5.49 32.23
N LEU A 174 2.82 4.80 33.26
CA LEU A 174 2.09 3.79 34.02
C LEU A 174 0.86 4.40 34.72
N LYS A 175 1.03 5.51 35.44
CA LYS A 175 -0.09 6.24 36.08
C LYS A 175 -1.19 6.60 35.07
N LYS A 176 -0.81 7.07 33.89
CA LYS A 176 -1.73 7.39 32.79
C LYS A 176 -2.45 6.13 32.29
N GLN A 177 -1.72 5.05 32.01
CA GLN A 177 -2.28 3.78 31.52
C GLN A 177 -3.30 3.16 32.48
N PHE A 178 -3.05 3.31 33.78
CA PHE A 178 -3.90 2.79 34.85
C PHE A 178 -4.87 3.84 35.42
N GLN A 179 -5.02 5.00 34.77
CA GLN A 179 -5.98 6.06 35.14
C GLN A 179 -5.91 6.47 36.62
N ASN A 180 -4.71 6.44 37.21
CA ASN A 180 -4.46 6.70 38.65
C ASN A 180 -5.20 5.76 39.62
N VAL A 181 -5.67 4.59 39.18
CA VAL A 181 -6.24 3.55 40.07
C VAL A 181 -5.20 3.07 41.08
N PHE A 182 -3.94 2.97 40.64
CA PHE A 182 -2.81 2.63 41.49
C PHE A 182 -1.84 3.80 41.63
N LYS A 183 -1.12 3.81 42.75
CA LYS A 183 0.12 4.57 42.94
C LYS A 183 1.27 3.69 42.45
N PHE A 184 2.13 4.27 41.64
CA PHE A 184 3.32 3.62 41.10
C PHE A 184 4.55 4.34 41.62
N SER A 185 5.56 3.56 42.00
CA SER A 185 6.93 4.00 42.23
C SER A 185 7.85 3.19 41.33
N VAL A 186 8.61 3.85 40.45
CA VAL A 186 9.60 3.18 39.59
C VAL A 186 10.97 3.33 40.23
N HIS A 187 11.58 2.20 40.62
CA HIS A 187 12.85 2.22 41.36
C HIS A 187 14.06 2.30 40.43
N GLU A 188 14.12 1.40 39.45
CA GLU A 188 15.28 1.24 38.57
C GLU A 188 14.87 0.68 37.21
N ILE A 189 15.55 1.14 36.16
CA ILE A 189 15.51 0.53 34.83
C ILE A 189 16.70 -0.43 34.75
N THR A 190 16.41 -1.74 34.83
CA THR A 190 17.42 -2.80 34.90
C THR A 190 17.89 -3.24 33.51
N ALA A 191 17.07 -3.02 32.47
CA ALA A 191 17.44 -3.25 31.08
C ALA A 191 16.67 -2.31 30.14
N THR A 192 17.33 -1.90 29.04
CA THR A 192 16.72 -1.11 27.98
C THR A 192 16.20 -2.01 26.85
N PRO A 193 15.02 -1.73 26.29
CA PRO A 193 14.48 -2.51 25.18
C PRO A 193 15.33 -2.35 23.92
N SER A 194 15.30 -3.39 23.07
CA SER A 194 15.91 -3.38 21.75
C SER A 194 15.20 -4.33 20.79
N LEU A 195 15.57 -4.28 19.52
CA LEU A 195 15.16 -5.26 18.51
C LEU A 195 16.25 -6.30 18.32
N ASN A 196 15.85 -7.53 17.99
CA ASN A 196 16.78 -8.54 17.51
C ASN A 196 17.35 -8.10 16.14
N SER A 197 18.67 -8.24 15.97
CA SER A 197 19.37 -7.74 14.79
C SER A 197 19.03 -8.48 13.48
N THR A 198 18.48 -9.69 13.59
CA THR A 198 18.18 -10.61 12.49
C THR A 198 17.08 -11.60 12.90
N ALA A 199 16.26 -12.06 11.95
CA ALA A 199 15.34 -13.15 12.19
C ALA A 199 16.10 -14.47 12.45
N GLY A 200 15.77 -15.20 13.53
CA GLY A 200 16.09 -16.62 13.64
C GLY A 200 15.19 -17.45 12.71
N GLU A 201 15.67 -18.59 12.23
CA GLU A 201 14.98 -19.47 11.25
C GLU A 201 13.66 -20.09 11.77
N THR A 202 13.19 -19.72 12.96
CA THR A 202 12.00 -20.30 13.60
C THR A 202 10.97 -19.23 13.94
N GLU A 203 9.70 -19.45 13.54
CA GLU A 203 8.53 -18.57 13.76
C GLU A 203 8.24 -18.18 15.22
N ASN A 204 9.01 -18.69 16.20
CA ASN A 204 8.76 -18.57 17.64
C ASN A 204 9.74 -17.64 18.40
N GLU A 205 10.70 -17.00 17.74
CA GLU A 205 11.56 -16.02 18.43
C GLU A 205 10.87 -14.66 18.53
N THR A 206 10.70 -14.14 19.75
CA THR A 206 10.17 -12.80 19.99
C THR A 206 11.10 -11.76 19.38
N LEU A 207 10.59 -10.99 18.43
CA LEU A 207 11.37 -9.98 17.68
C LEU A 207 11.84 -8.81 18.57
N ILE A 208 11.11 -8.54 19.66
CA ILE A 208 11.41 -7.53 20.66
C ILE A 208 12.16 -8.18 21.83
N ASN A 209 13.30 -7.60 22.21
CA ASN A 209 13.90 -7.78 23.52
C ASN A 209 13.36 -6.69 24.43
N TYR A 210 12.40 -7.04 25.28
CA TYR A 210 11.81 -6.06 26.19
C TYR A 210 12.83 -5.56 27.21
N GLY A 211 12.76 -4.27 27.50
CA GLY A 211 13.45 -3.68 28.63
C GLY A 211 12.79 -4.13 29.93
N LYS A 212 13.51 -3.95 31.03
CA LYS A 212 13.07 -4.37 32.36
C LYS A 212 13.13 -3.21 33.32
N THR A 213 12.15 -3.12 34.19
CA THR A 213 12.12 -2.12 35.26
C THR A 213 11.45 -2.68 36.50
N THR A 214 11.98 -2.32 37.68
CA THR A 214 11.39 -2.71 38.96
C THR A 214 10.45 -1.62 39.46
N ILE A 215 9.22 -2.02 39.77
CA ILE A 215 8.16 -1.13 40.25
C ILE A 215 7.57 -1.62 41.56
N GLU A 216 7.05 -0.68 42.36
CA GLU A 216 6.16 -0.94 43.48
C GLU A 216 4.80 -0.30 43.18
N VAL A 217 3.73 -1.07 43.39
CA VAL A 217 2.35 -0.69 43.05
C VAL A 217 1.48 -0.85 44.28
N THR A 218 0.81 0.23 44.68
CA THR A 218 -0.15 0.24 45.78
C THR A 218 -1.49 0.79 45.33
N THR A 219 -2.57 0.39 46.01
CA THR A 219 -3.88 1.02 45.81
C THR A 219 -3.89 2.45 46.36
N SER A 220 -4.98 3.18 46.11
CA SER A 220 -5.26 4.48 46.72
C SER A 220 -5.20 4.45 48.25
N ASN A 221 -5.59 3.32 48.85
CA ASN A 221 -5.59 3.04 50.29
C ASN A 221 -4.26 2.45 50.81
N ASP A 222 -3.17 2.57 50.03
CA ASP A 222 -1.82 2.13 50.39
C ASP A 222 -1.69 0.61 50.64
N ILE A 223 -2.55 -0.18 50.01
CA ILE A 223 -2.43 -1.65 50.00
C ILE A 223 -1.47 -2.04 48.87
N ALA A 224 -0.39 -2.76 49.20
CA ALA A 224 0.54 -3.28 48.20
C ALA A 224 -0.12 -4.37 47.35
N VAL A 225 -0.06 -4.21 46.02
CA VAL A 225 -0.67 -5.13 45.06
C VAL A 225 0.31 -5.74 44.07
N PHE A 226 1.50 -5.16 43.93
CA PHE A 226 2.61 -5.72 43.18
C PHE A 226 3.91 -5.04 43.58
N SER A 227 5.01 -5.78 43.61
CA SER A 227 6.35 -5.22 43.78
C SER A 227 7.34 -6.16 43.11
N GLY A 228 7.79 -5.82 41.91
CA GLY A 228 8.59 -6.72 41.10
C GLY A 228 9.03 -6.11 39.78
N GLU A 229 9.63 -6.93 38.93
CA GLU A 229 10.07 -6.53 37.60
C GLU A 229 8.93 -6.65 36.59
N ILE A 230 8.79 -5.65 35.72
CA ILE A 230 7.93 -5.69 34.53
C ILE A 230 8.76 -5.45 33.27
N ASN A 231 8.23 -5.97 32.16
CA ASN A 231 8.74 -5.74 30.82
C ASN A 231 8.17 -4.43 30.24
N TRP A 232 8.97 -3.70 29.49
CA TRP A 232 8.56 -2.46 28.83
C TRP A 232 9.25 -2.28 27.48
N VAL A 233 8.63 -1.49 26.59
CA VAL A 233 9.15 -1.15 25.26
C VAL A 233 8.72 0.25 24.87
N THR A 234 9.50 0.95 24.04
CA THR A 234 9.10 2.24 23.47
C THR A 234 8.25 2.06 22.22
N GLU A 235 7.33 2.99 21.95
CA GLU A 235 6.50 2.99 20.74
C GLU A 235 7.31 2.83 19.42
N PRO A 236 8.44 3.55 19.18
CA PRO A 236 9.27 3.32 17.99
C PRO A 236 9.71 1.87 17.75
N ILE A 237 10.19 1.18 18.79
CA ILE A 237 10.58 -0.24 18.73
C ILE A 237 9.36 -1.11 18.40
N ASN A 238 8.24 -0.85 19.08
CA ASN A 238 7.01 -1.60 18.87
C ASN A 238 6.44 -1.40 17.45
N THR A 239 6.53 -0.19 16.89
CA THR A 239 6.12 0.12 15.51
C THR A 239 6.96 -0.64 14.49
N VAL A 240 8.30 -0.61 14.63
CA VAL A 240 9.19 -1.38 13.73
C VAL A 240 8.88 -2.86 13.83
N ALA A 241 8.69 -3.38 15.04
CA ALA A 241 8.41 -4.79 15.27
C ALA A 241 7.07 -5.25 14.66
N GLY A 242 6.00 -4.50 14.92
CA GLY A 242 4.68 -4.77 14.37
C GLY A 242 4.69 -4.76 12.84
N PHE A 243 5.29 -3.71 12.25
CA PHE A 243 5.38 -3.59 10.79
C PHE A 243 6.21 -4.73 10.18
N ALA A 244 7.32 -5.13 10.82
CA ALA A 244 8.16 -6.24 10.35
C ALA A 244 7.39 -7.57 10.34
N LEU A 245 6.68 -7.89 11.43
CA LEU A 245 5.89 -9.11 11.54
C LEU A 245 4.76 -9.15 10.51
N ASP A 246 4.05 -8.04 10.35
CA ASP A 246 3.00 -7.92 9.34
C ASP A 246 3.58 -8.09 7.92
N LEU A 247 4.70 -7.42 7.61
CA LEU A 247 5.36 -7.52 6.31
C LEU A 247 5.79 -8.97 6.00
N MET A 248 6.44 -9.65 6.96
CA MET A 248 6.86 -11.04 6.80
C MET A 248 5.66 -11.99 6.65
N GLY A 249 4.57 -11.75 7.39
CA GLY A 249 3.32 -12.48 7.23
C GLY A 249 2.66 -12.28 5.86
N LYS A 250 2.79 -11.11 5.25
CA LYS A 250 2.25 -10.80 3.90
C LYS A 250 3.12 -11.34 2.77
N GLY A 251 4.45 -11.36 2.93
CA GLY A 251 5.43 -11.67 1.88
C GLY A 251 5.47 -13.11 1.35
N HIS A 252 4.55 -13.97 1.80
CA HIS A 252 4.42 -15.36 1.33
C HIS A 252 3.17 -15.58 0.46
N SER A 253 2.34 -14.54 0.25
CA SER A 253 1.08 -14.64 -0.50
C SER A 253 1.26 -14.27 -1.98
N SER A 254 0.86 -15.18 -2.87
CA SER A 254 0.89 -15.00 -4.33
C SER A 254 -0.18 -14.04 -4.89
N ASN A 255 -1.09 -13.52 -4.06
CA ASN A 255 -2.27 -12.76 -4.51
C ASN A 255 -2.23 -11.27 -4.11
N ASN A 256 -1.05 -10.77 -3.80
CA ASN A 256 -0.84 -9.42 -3.26
C ASN A 256 -0.66 -8.38 -4.38
N GLY A 257 -1.66 -8.22 -5.25
CA GLY A 257 -1.62 -7.21 -6.31
C GLY A 257 -1.62 -5.79 -5.73
N PHE A 258 -0.65 -4.97 -6.14
CA PHE A 258 -0.55 -3.56 -5.75
C PHE A 258 -1.20 -2.67 -6.82
N ASP A 259 -2.07 -1.76 -6.42
CA ASP A 259 -2.57 -0.72 -7.32
C ASP A 259 -1.59 0.45 -7.39
N PHE A 260 -0.73 0.46 -8.42
CA PHE A 260 0.23 1.54 -8.60
C PHE A 260 -0.46 2.80 -9.12
N LYS A 261 -0.55 3.80 -8.25
CA LYS A 261 -1.07 5.12 -8.60
C LYS A 261 0.08 6.00 -9.09
N LEU A 262 0.07 6.33 -10.37
CA LEU A 262 0.95 7.34 -10.92
C LEU A 262 0.39 8.73 -10.58
N PRO A 263 1.11 9.55 -9.78
CA PRO A 263 0.81 10.97 -9.72
C PRO A 263 1.16 11.57 -11.09
N ILE A 264 0.17 12.09 -11.81
CA ILE A 264 0.43 12.83 -13.06
C ILE A 264 0.65 14.30 -12.68
N PRO A 265 1.85 14.87 -12.87
CA PRO A 265 2.11 16.26 -12.53
C PRO A 265 1.11 17.21 -13.18
N GLY A 266 0.44 18.03 -12.38
CA GLY A 266 -0.51 19.05 -12.84
C GLY A 266 -1.97 18.59 -12.95
N LEU A 267 -2.27 17.29 -12.96
CA LEU A 267 -3.66 16.80 -12.97
C LEU A 267 -4.14 16.50 -11.53
N PRO A 268 -5.38 16.86 -11.16
CA PRO A 268 -5.94 16.56 -9.83
C PRO A 268 -6.38 15.09 -9.68
N MET A 269 -5.97 14.22 -10.59
CA MET A 269 -6.35 12.81 -10.64
C MET A 269 -5.12 11.91 -10.58
N GLU A 270 -5.15 10.94 -9.67
CA GLU A 270 -4.22 9.83 -9.65
C GLU A 270 -4.69 8.78 -10.66
N VAL A 271 -3.82 8.41 -11.61
CA VAL A 271 -4.12 7.32 -12.53
C VAL A 271 -3.50 6.05 -12.00
N SER A 272 -4.36 5.12 -11.65
CA SER A 272 -3.97 3.75 -11.33
C SER A 272 -3.61 3.02 -12.62
N LEU A 273 -2.49 2.29 -12.63
CA LEU A 273 -2.12 1.41 -13.75
C LEU A 273 -3.14 0.29 -13.95
N ALA A 274 -3.80 -0.17 -12.89
CA ALA A 274 -4.93 -1.08 -13.00
C ALA A 274 -6.05 -0.39 -13.80
N LYS A 275 -6.46 0.82 -13.43
CA LYS A 275 -7.59 1.57 -14.02
C LYS A 275 -7.31 2.22 -15.38
N LEU A 276 -6.29 1.77 -16.12
CA LEU A 276 -6.00 2.28 -17.46
C LEU A 276 -7.19 2.11 -18.42
N TYR A 277 -8.06 1.10 -18.24
CA TYR A 277 -9.32 0.99 -19.01
C TYR A 277 -10.33 2.08 -18.66
N THR A 278 -10.44 2.41 -17.37
CA THR A 278 -11.29 3.53 -16.94
C THR A 278 -10.77 4.84 -17.53
N PHE A 279 -9.45 5.01 -17.57
CA PHE A 279 -8.82 6.15 -18.23
C PHE A 279 -9.10 6.16 -19.75
N ALA A 280 -9.00 5.02 -20.43
CA ALA A 280 -9.35 4.89 -21.85
C ALA A 280 -10.80 5.30 -22.14
N GLY A 281 -11.75 4.80 -21.33
CA GLY A 281 -13.16 5.17 -21.43
C GLY A 281 -13.39 6.66 -21.19
N LEU A 282 -12.67 7.28 -20.25
CA LEU A 282 -12.71 8.72 -20.00
C LEU A 282 -12.18 9.51 -21.20
N ILE A 283 -11.02 9.13 -21.76
CA ILE A 283 -10.45 9.76 -22.95
C ILE A 283 -11.40 9.63 -24.15
N ASN A 284 -11.98 8.46 -24.39
CA ASN A 284 -12.96 8.25 -25.44
C ASN A 284 -14.19 9.17 -25.26
N THR A 285 -14.69 9.31 -24.03
CA THR A 285 -15.83 10.18 -23.72
C THR A 285 -15.51 11.66 -23.94
N MET A 286 -14.31 12.11 -23.56
CA MET A 286 -13.93 13.53 -23.63
C MET A 286 -13.51 13.97 -25.03
N ILE A 287 -12.71 13.15 -25.73
CA ILE A 287 -12.06 13.54 -26.98
C ILE A 287 -12.13 12.47 -28.08
N GLY A 288 -12.85 11.36 -27.89
CA GLY A 288 -12.97 10.28 -28.87
C GLY A 288 -13.50 10.73 -30.22
N ASN A 289 -14.51 11.61 -30.24
CA ASN A 289 -15.01 12.21 -31.48
C ASN A 289 -13.91 12.98 -32.21
N SER A 290 -13.10 13.76 -31.51
CA SER A 290 -12.00 14.54 -32.08
C SER A 290 -10.87 13.64 -32.59
N ILE A 291 -10.56 12.54 -31.89
CA ILE A 291 -9.58 11.52 -32.30
C ILE A 291 -10.03 10.84 -33.61
N ASN A 292 -11.31 10.50 -33.71
CA ASN A 292 -11.87 9.82 -34.89
C ASN A 292 -12.04 10.73 -36.11
N LEU A 293 -11.99 12.05 -35.94
CA LEU A 293 -12.00 13.02 -37.03
C LEU A 293 -10.65 13.10 -37.76
N VAL A 294 -9.55 12.65 -37.15
CA VAL A 294 -8.25 12.62 -37.82
C VAL A 294 -8.15 11.38 -38.69
N ASN A 295 -8.23 11.56 -40.01
CA ASN A 295 -8.25 10.45 -40.95
C ASN A 295 -6.84 10.03 -41.38
N LEU A 296 -6.42 8.85 -40.95
CA LEU A 296 -5.13 8.25 -41.32
C LEU A 296 -4.99 8.01 -42.84
N ASP A 297 -6.07 7.99 -43.62
CA ASP A 297 -5.97 7.87 -45.09
C ASP A 297 -5.43 9.14 -45.77
N HIS A 298 -5.37 10.27 -45.06
CA HIS A 298 -4.91 11.56 -45.58
C HIS A 298 -3.48 11.93 -45.17
N ILE A 299 -2.75 11.02 -44.50
CA ILE A 299 -1.38 11.28 -44.04
C ILE A 299 -0.51 11.82 -45.19
N GLY A 300 0.24 12.88 -44.91
CA GLY A 300 1.11 13.54 -45.89
C GLY A 300 0.42 14.62 -46.73
N THR A 301 -0.84 14.92 -46.47
CA THR A 301 -1.59 16.01 -47.13
C THR A 301 -1.89 17.15 -46.15
N ASP A 302 -2.19 18.34 -46.70
CA ASP A 302 -2.66 19.48 -45.91
C ASP A 302 -3.95 19.16 -45.12
N GLN A 303 -4.76 18.24 -45.61
CA GLN A 303 -5.98 17.82 -44.92
C GLN A 303 -5.65 17.15 -43.58
N PHE A 304 -4.74 16.17 -43.57
CA PHE A 304 -4.31 15.51 -42.34
C PHE A 304 -3.67 16.51 -41.35
N ASP A 305 -2.85 17.42 -41.85
CA ASP A 305 -2.19 18.43 -41.01
C ASP A 305 -3.21 19.35 -40.31
N ASN A 306 -4.26 19.74 -41.02
CA ASN A 306 -5.35 20.55 -40.46
C ASN A 306 -6.18 19.75 -39.44
N GLU A 307 -6.50 18.48 -39.74
CA GLU A 307 -7.21 17.58 -38.83
C GLU A 307 -6.41 17.36 -37.53
N TRP A 308 -5.11 17.05 -37.63
CA TRP A 308 -4.20 16.91 -36.49
C TRP A 308 -4.09 18.21 -35.67
N LYS A 309 -3.87 19.35 -36.33
CA LYS A 309 -3.73 20.64 -35.64
C LYS A 309 -5.00 20.99 -34.86
N ASN A 310 -6.18 20.73 -35.43
CA ASN A 310 -7.47 20.94 -34.76
C ASN A 310 -7.61 20.03 -33.55
N PHE A 311 -7.25 18.75 -33.68
CA PHE A 311 -7.22 17.81 -32.56
C PHE A 311 -6.27 18.29 -31.45
N LEU A 312 -5.01 18.59 -31.78
CA LEU A 312 -3.98 18.99 -30.83
C LEU A 312 -4.35 20.28 -30.08
N THR A 313 -4.93 21.25 -30.79
CA THR A 313 -5.41 22.52 -30.19
C THR A 313 -6.58 22.27 -29.23
N THR A 314 -7.50 21.38 -29.59
CA THR A 314 -8.62 20.99 -28.73
C THR A 314 -8.13 20.28 -27.48
N PHE A 315 -7.20 19.34 -27.64
CA PHE A 315 -6.58 18.61 -26.54
C PHE A 315 -5.82 19.54 -25.58
N ASP A 316 -4.99 20.44 -26.11
CA ASP A 316 -4.25 21.41 -25.31
C ASP A 316 -5.18 22.39 -24.57
N SER A 317 -6.27 22.84 -25.21
CA SER A 317 -7.26 23.72 -24.57
C SER A 317 -7.94 23.02 -23.39
N LEU A 318 -8.29 21.74 -23.55
CA LEU A 318 -8.86 20.93 -22.47
C LEU A 318 -7.86 20.75 -21.33
N LEU A 319 -6.61 20.39 -21.63
CA LEU A 319 -5.57 20.27 -20.61
C LEU A 319 -5.28 21.59 -19.91
N ALA A 320 -5.14 22.69 -20.66
CA ALA A 320 -4.91 24.01 -20.10
C ALA A 320 -6.06 24.46 -19.18
N SER A 321 -7.30 24.07 -19.48
CA SER A 321 -8.44 24.32 -18.60
C SER A 321 -8.37 23.54 -17.28
N LEU A 322 -7.70 22.39 -17.26
CA LEU A 322 -7.54 21.53 -16.09
C LEU A 322 -6.30 21.90 -15.26
N ILE A 323 -5.16 22.17 -15.92
CA ILE A 323 -3.86 22.33 -15.26
C ILE A 323 -3.37 23.79 -15.23
N GLY A 324 -4.10 24.70 -15.89
CA GLY A 324 -3.82 26.14 -15.91
C GLY A 324 -2.75 26.60 -16.91
N SER A 325 -2.22 25.70 -17.74
CA SER A 325 -1.17 26.02 -18.71
C SER A 325 -1.25 25.16 -19.97
N SER A 326 -0.90 25.75 -21.12
CA SER A 326 -0.68 25.02 -22.38
C SER A 326 0.60 24.17 -22.28
N ILE A 327 0.53 22.91 -22.71
CA ILE A 327 1.68 22.02 -22.76
C ILE A 327 2.37 22.06 -24.12
N ILE A 328 1.62 22.34 -25.20
CA ILE A 328 2.17 22.25 -26.56
C ILE A 328 3.18 23.37 -26.87
N SER A 329 3.10 24.48 -26.15
CA SER A 329 4.04 25.62 -26.29
C SER A 329 5.30 25.49 -25.44
N LEU A 330 5.41 24.43 -24.62
CA LEU A 330 6.59 24.22 -23.78
C LEU A 330 7.83 23.95 -24.64
N PRO A 331 8.91 24.73 -24.46
CA PRO A 331 10.12 24.56 -25.25
C PRO A 331 10.85 23.28 -24.84
N ILE A 332 11.30 22.53 -25.85
CA ILE A 332 12.26 21.43 -25.71
C ILE A 332 13.58 21.94 -26.30
N THR A 333 14.53 22.23 -25.42
CA THR A 333 15.87 22.68 -25.82
C THR A 333 16.91 21.88 -25.04
N LEU A 334 17.71 21.10 -25.77
CA LEU A 334 18.83 20.34 -25.23
C LEU A 334 20.05 20.61 -26.10
N ASP A 335 21.16 21.02 -25.50
CA ASP A 335 22.45 21.15 -26.19
C ASP A 335 23.51 20.41 -25.36
N VAL A 336 23.95 19.26 -25.86
CA VAL A 336 25.02 18.47 -25.25
C VAL A 336 26.31 18.76 -26.01
N SER A 337 27.04 19.78 -25.56
CA SER A 337 28.37 20.14 -26.05
C SER A 337 28.45 20.35 -27.57
N GLY A 338 27.38 20.80 -28.23
CA GLY A 338 27.30 20.93 -29.69
C GLY A 338 27.25 19.61 -30.46
N ILE A 339 27.30 18.46 -29.78
CA ILE A 339 27.23 17.12 -30.36
C ILE A 339 25.78 16.74 -30.61
N LEU A 340 24.90 16.95 -29.63
CA LEU A 340 23.46 16.73 -29.77
C LEU A 340 22.75 18.05 -29.51
N LYS A 341 21.95 18.49 -30.46
CA LYS A 341 21.10 19.68 -30.32
C LYS A 341 19.66 19.31 -30.62
N VAL A 342 18.77 19.49 -29.67
CA VAL A 342 17.32 19.31 -29.83
C VAL A 342 16.68 20.67 -29.70
N ASN A 343 15.88 21.07 -30.69
CA ASN A 343 15.16 22.33 -30.71
C ASN A 343 13.73 22.13 -31.21
N GLY A 344 12.77 22.67 -30.46
CA GLY A 344 11.37 22.77 -30.84
C GLY A 344 10.49 22.93 -29.60
N THR A 345 9.22 22.62 -29.73
CA THR A 345 8.27 22.55 -28.62
C THR A 345 7.72 21.14 -28.44
N VAL A 346 7.03 20.88 -27.32
CA VAL A 346 6.25 19.65 -27.13
C VAL A 346 5.25 19.46 -28.27
N GLY A 347 4.57 20.52 -28.71
CA GLY A 347 3.63 20.48 -29.83
C GLY A 347 4.31 20.08 -31.14
N ASP A 348 5.52 20.57 -31.40
CA ASP A 348 6.29 20.20 -32.59
C ASP A 348 6.69 18.71 -32.54
N LEU A 349 7.14 18.19 -31.38
CA LEU A 349 7.46 16.77 -31.19
C LEU A 349 6.23 15.87 -31.37
N LEU A 350 5.10 16.24 -30.77
CA LEU A 350 3.83 15.50 -30.96
C LEU A 350 3.41 15.51 -32.43
N THR A 351 3.63 16.63 -33.13
CA THR A 351 3.35 16.75 -34.56
C THR A 351 4.27 15.86 -35.39
N ASN A 352 5.56 15.75 -35.05
CA ASN A 352 6.47 14.81 -35.69
C ASN A 352 5.95 13.37 -35.68
N MET A 353 5.28 12.95 -34.60
CA MET A 353 4.74 11.62 -34.38
C MET A 353 3.23 11.48 -34.71
N ALA A 354 2.60 12.49 -35.32
CA ALA A 354 1.15 12.60 -35.40
C ALA A 354 0.45 11.35 -35.98
N PRO A 355 0.91 10.75 -37.11
CA PRO A 355 0.30 9.53 -37.63
C PRO A 355 0.30 8.36 -36.65
N SER A 356 1.44 8.07 -36.03
CA SER A 356 1.56 6.95 -35.08
C SER A 356 0.80 7.23 -33.79
N LEU A 357 0.80 8.47 -33.30
CA LEU A 357 0.04 8.85 -32.10
C LEU A 357 -1.47 8.73 -32.32
N ILE A 358 -1.98 9.19 -33.46
CA ILE A 358 -3.41 9.06 -33.78
C ILE A 358 -3.79 7.60 -34.00
N ALA A 359 -2.96 6.81 -34.68
CA ALA A 359 -3.20 5.39 -34.83
C ALA A 359 -3.23 4.66 -33.47
N LEU A 360 -2.33 5.02 -32.55
CA LEU A 360 -2.33 4.51 -31.19
C LEU A 360 -3.59 4.92 -30.43
N LEU A 361 -3.98 6.21 -30.49
CA LEU A 361 -5.17 6.71 -29.81
C LEU A 361 -6.45 6.07 -30.35
N GLN A 362 -6.58 5.95 -31.67
CA GLN A 362 -7.71 5.27 -32.34
C GLN A 362 -7.77 3.80 -31.97
N TRP A 363 -6.64 3.10 -31.96
CA TRP A 363 -6.57 1.73 -31.46
C TRP A 363 -6.99 1.67 -29.99
N PHE A 364 -6.44 2.52 -29.13
CA PHE A 364 -6.67 2.51 -27.69
C PHE A 364 -8.15 2.74 -27.33
N ILE A 365 -8.88 3.58 -28.08
CA ILE A 365 -10.32 3.81 -27.84
C ILE A 365 -11.24 2.79 -28.52
N SER A 366 -10.77 2.08 -29.54
CA SER A 366 -11.56 1.07 -30.28
C SER A 366 -11.26 -0.36 -29.87
N ASN A 367 -10.18 -0.59 -29.11
CA ASN A 367 -9.80 -1.90 -28.63
C ASN A 367 -10.72 -2.32 -27.47
N ASP A 368 -11.39 -3.46 -27.62
CA ASP A 368 -12.26 -4.05 -26.59
C ASP A 368 -11.48 -4.63 -25.39
N PHE A 369 -10.16 -4.50 -25.39
CA PHE A 369 -9.20 -5.02 -24.42
C PHE A 369 -9.48 -6.45 -23.94
N LYS A 370 -8.86 -7.41 -24.64
CA LYS A 370 -9.13 -8.85 -24.45
C LYS A 370 -8.42 -9.42 -23.23
N SER A 371 -7.28 -8.85 -22.87
CA SER A 371 -6.59 -9.18 -21.63
C SER A 371 -7.22 -8.42 -20.48
N ASN A 372 -6.85 -8.77 -19.25
CA ASN A 372 -7.14 -7.88 -18.13
C ASN A 372 -6.03 -6.84 -17.92
N ASN A 373 -5.01 -6.76 -18.80
CA ASN A 373 -3.77 -6.03 -18.61
C ASN A 373 -3.49 -5.04 -19.76
N ALA A 374 -3.89 -3.79 -19.55
CA ALA A 374 -3.75 -2.73 -20.54
C ALA A 374 -2.28 -2.46 -20.95
N ILE A 375 -1.33 -2.64 -20.02
CA ILE A 375 0.10 -2.44 -20.28
C ILE A 375 0.62 -3.50 -21.24
N MET A 376 0.22 -4.76 -21.04
CA MET A 376 0.58 -5.85 -21.94
C MET A 376 0.00 -5.61 -23.34
N GLU A 377 -1.27 -5.24 -23.46
CA GLU A 377 -1.87 -4.96 -24.78
C GLU A 377 -1.23 -3.74 -25.47
N LEU A 378 -0.81 -2.73 -24.72
CA LEU A 378 -0.04 -1.62 -25.27
C LEU A 378 1.32 -2.08 -25.80
N LEU A 379 2.05 -2.93 -25.05
CA LEU A 379 3.30 -3.53 -25.53
C LEU A 379 3.06 -4.36 -26.79
N GLN A 380 1.99 -5.15 -26.83
CA GLN A 380 1.61 -5.94 -28.01
C GLN A 380 1.30 -5.06 -29.21
N TYR A 381 0.58 -3.96 -29.04
CA TYR A 381 0.32 -3.00 -30.12
C TYR A 381 1.62 -2.40 -30.65
N LEU A 382 2.48 -1.89 -29.76
CA LEU A 382 3.75 -1.27 -30.13
C LEU A 382 4.66 -2.24 -30.89
N LEU A 383 4.68 -3.51 -30.50
CA LEU A 383 5.50 -4.56 -31.10
C LEU A 383 4.85 -5.26 -32.31
N SER A 384 3.55 -5.05 -32.53
CA SER A 384 2.85 -5.58 -33.70
C SER A 384 3.23 -4.83 -34.98
N ASP A 385 2.88 -5.42 -36.13
CA ASP A 385 3.08 -4.82 -37.44
C ASP A 385 2.58 -3.38 -37.48
N VAL A 386 3.36 -2.51 -38.12
CA VAL A 386 3.00 -1.10 -38.29
C VAL A 386 1.60 -0.97 -38.92
N ASN A 387 0.80 -0.06 -38.38
CA ASN A 387 -0.54 0.21 -38.88
C ASN A 387 -0.51 0.42 -40.42
N PRO A 388 -1.33 -0.32 -41.21
CA PRO A 388 -1.26 -0.27 -42.66
C PRO A 388 -1.50 1.13 -43.24
N LYS A 389 -2.38 1.94 -42.63
CA LYS A 389 -2.66 3.31 -43.06
C LYS A 389 -1.47 4.22 -42.77
N VAL A 390 -0.85 4.07 -41.60
CA VAL A 390 0.39 4.79 -41.26
C VAL A 390 1.49 4.44 -42.24
N LYS A 391 1.70 3.16 -42.54
CA LYS A 391 2.70 2.72 -43.51
C LYS A 391 2.45 3.30 -44.91
N ALA A 392 1.21 3.25 -45.39
CA ALA A 392 0.84 3.83 -46.69
C ALA A 392 1.04 5.35 -46.73
N GLY A 393 0.69 6.05 -45.65
CA GLY A 393 0.93 7.48 -45.49
C GLY A 393 2.41 7.85 -45.53
N LEU A 394 3.25 7.10 -44.83
CA LEU A 394 4.70 7.30 -44.87
C LEU A 394 5.27 7.02 -46.27
N VAL A 395 4.75 6.03 -47.00
CA VAL A 395 5.13 5.78 -48.40
C VAL A 395 4.81 7.01 -49.26
N ALA A 396 3.67 7.66 -49.04
CA ALA A 396 3.31 8.87 -49.77
C ALA A 396 4.25 10.07 -49.46
N THR A 397 4.80 10.16 -48.25
CA THR A 397 5.67 11.28 -47.85
C THR A 397 7.15 11.06 -48.15
N TYR A 398 7.67 9.85 -47.97
CA TYR A 398 9.11 9.52 -48.16
C TYR A 398 9.42 8.71 -49.42
N GLY A 399 8.40 8.07 -50.02
CA GLY A 399 8.56 7.18 -51.18
C GLY A 399 8.94 5.75 -50.79
N GLU A 400 8.54 4.78 -51.61
CA GLU A 400 8.71 3.33 -51.35
C GLU A 400 10.16 2.88 -51.11
N LYS A 401 11.14 3.63 -51.64
CA LYS A 401 12.56 3.28 -51.53
C LYS A 401 13.24 3.84 -50.28
N SER A 402 12.53 4.66 -49.49
CA SER A 402 13.08 5.26 -48.28
C SER A 402 13.45 4.17 -47.24
N PRO A 403 14.58 4.32 -46.54
CA PRO A 403 14.93 3.47 -45.41
C PRO A 403 13.86 3.42 -44.32
N MET A 404 13.13 4.51 -44.09
CA MET A 404 12.02 4.56 -43.15
C MET A 404 10.92 3.55 -43.50
N ILE A 405 10.64 3.34 -44.78
CA ILE A 405 9.60 2.39 -45.22
C ILE A 405 10.07 0.95 -45.09
N ASN A 406 11.30 0.67 -45.55
CA ASN A 406 11.80 -0.69 -45.65
C ASN A 406 12.30 -1.27 -44.32
N LYS A 407 12.53 -0.41 -43.32
CA LYS A 407 12.99 -0.82 -41.98
C LYS A 407 11.99 -0.56 -40.85
N THR A 408 10.85 0.07 -41.13
CA THR A 408 9.74 0.18 -40.16
C THR A 408 8.86 -1.06 -40.22
N ASN A 409 9.07 -1.99 -39.29
CA ASN A 409 8.30 -3.22 -39.23
C ASN A 409 7.19 -3.14 -38.19
N THR A 410 7.44 -2.50 -37.05
CA THR A 410 6.47 -2.39 -35.95
C THR A 410 5.89 -0.99 -35.79
N ASN A 411 4.81 -0.85 -35.02
CA ASN A 411 4.30 0.47 -34.61
C ASN A 411 5.34 1.27 -33.80
N LEU A 412 6.17 0.60 -33.00
CA LEU A 412 7.26 1.21 -32.24
C LEU A 412 8.34 1.78 -33.16
N ASP A 413 8.74 1.05 -34.20
CA ASP A 413 9.68 1.55 -35.20
C ASP A 413 9.14 2.83 -35.86
N SER A 414 7.85 2.82 -36.20
CA SER A 414 7.19 3.95 -36.84
C SER A 414 7.12 5.16 -35.91
N LEU A 415 6.71 4.96 -34.65
CA LEU A 415 6.59 6.01 -33.64
C LEU A 415 7.94 6.68 -33.35
N LEU A 416 8.97 5.88 -33.02
CA LEU A 416 10.29 6.41 -32.71
C LEU A 416 10.99 6.98 -33.95
N GLY A 417 10.80 6.36 -35.12
CA GLY A 417 11.27 6.89 -36.39
C GLY A 417 10.72 8.28 -36.68
N GLN A 418 9.39 8.43 -36.54
CA GLN A 418 8.71 9.71 -36.72
C GLN A 418 9.13 10.75 -35.66
N ALA A 419 9.36 10.35 -34.41
CA ALA A 419 9.87 11.26 -33.37
C ALA A 419 11.20 11.90 -33.78
N LEU A 420 12.09 11.10 -34.39
CA LEU A 420 13.44 11.50 -34.75
C LEU A 420 13.54 12.19 -36.12
N ALA A 421 12.81 11.71 -37.12
CA ALA A 421 12.92 12.15 -38.52
C ALA A 421 11.68 12.90 -39.06
N GLY A 422 10.59 12.96 -38.28
CA GLY A 422 9.28 13.42 -38.71
C GLY A 422 8.48 12.38 -39.50
N TYR A 423 7.17 12.61 -39.67
CA TYR A 423 6.34 11.84 -40.61
C TYR A 423 6.31 12.43 -42.03
N LYS A 424 6.85 13.64 -42.18
CA LYS A 424 7.13 14.32 -43.45
C LYS A 424 8.36 15.22 -43.29
N LYS A 425 8.93 15.64 -44.41
CA LYS A 425 10.13 16.50 -44.44
C LYS A 425 9.84 17.90 -43.88
N ASP A 426 10.88 18.54 -43.37
CA ASP A 426 10.91 19.94 -42.96
C ASP A 426 9.94 20.33 -41.83
N LEU A 427 9.66 19.39 -40.90
CA LEU A 427 8.87 19.68 -39.70
C LEU A 427 9.67 20.53 -38.68
N PRO A 428 8.97 21.33 -37.85
CA PRO A 428 9.61 22.32 -36.96
C PRO A 428 10.44 21.71 -35.82
N PHE A 429 10.15 20.47 -35.39
CA PHE A 429 10.97 19.79 -34.39
C PHE A 429 12.21 19.18 -35.04
N SER A 430 13.39 19.66 -34.66
CA SER A 430 14.66 19.21 -35.23
C SER A 430 15.59 18.67 -34.17
N ILE A 431 16.17 17.50 -34.46
CA ILE A 431 17.28 16.92 -33.72
C ILE A 431 18.50 16.98 -34.62
N LYS A 432 19.60 17.56 -34.13
CA LYS A 432 20.88 17.62 -34.82
C LYS A 432 21.92 16.81 -34.07
N ILE A 433 22.62 15.94 -34.79
CA ILE A 433 23.80 15.23 -34.29
C ILE A 433 25.01 15.68 -35.11
N LEU A 434 26.06 16.15 -34.42
CA LEU A 434 27.28 16.67 -35.04
C LEU A 434 26.99 17.74 -36.12
N GLY A 435 26.03 18.62 -35.83
CA GLY A 435 25.59 19.69 -36.72
C GLY A 435 24.71 19.27 -37.91
N LYS A 436 24.45 17.97 -38.10
CA LYS A 436 23.54 17.45 -39.14
C LYS A 436 22.17 17.14 -38.57
N GLU A 437 21.11 17.60 -39.23
CA GLU A 437 19.75 17.22 -38.89
C GLU A 437 19.52 15.72 -39.10
N LEU A 438 18.84 15.08 -38.15
CA LEU A 438 18.41 13.71 -38.29
C LEU A 438 17.30 13.64 -39.35
N ASN A 439 17.47 12.71 -40.29
CA ASN A 439 16.49 12.35 -41.30
C ASN A 439 16.32 10.83 -41.34
N ASP A 440 15.42 10.34 -42.19
CA ASP A 440 15.17 8.91 -42.35
C ASP A 440 16.42 8.10 -42.71
N GLU A 441 17.28 8.62 -43.59
CA GLU A 441 18.53 7.94 -43.98
C GLU A 441 19.56 7.84 -42.84
N ILE A 442 19.59 8.80 -41.91
CA ILE A 442 20.48 8.76 -40.75
C ILE A 442 19.89 7.84 -39.68
N VAL A 443 18.59 7.98 -39.41
CA VAL A 443 17.89 7.21 -38.37
C VAL A 443 17.83 5.74 -38.73
N PHE A 444 17.41 5.38 -39.94
CA PHE A 444 17.25 3.99 -40.38
C PHE A 444 18.41 3.50 -41.26
N GLY A 445 19.46 4.29 -41.46
CA GLY A 445 20.61 3.91 -42.29
C GLY A 445 20.36 4.07 -43.80
N ASN A 446 21.45 4.04 -44.59
CA ASN A 446 21.42 4.35 -46.02
C ASN A 446 21.53 3.09 -46.90
N ASN A 447 20.90 3.10 -48.08
CA ASN A 447 20.90 2.00 -49.06
C ASN A 447 22.20 1.88 -49.89
N GLY A 448 23.25 2.67 -49.63
CA GLY A 448 24.51 2.46 -50.35
C GLY A 448 25.64 3.49 -50.27
N ASN A 449 25.47 4.69 -49.69
CA ASN A 449 26.56 5.67 -49.67
C ASN A 449 27.20 5.88 -48.28
N ILE A 450 28.53 5.83 -48.29
CA ILE A 450 29.48 6.01 -47.19
C ILE A 450 29.71 7.52 -47.06
N ILE A 451 29.83 8.07 -45.84
CA ILE A 451 30.34 9.42 -45.42
C ILE A 451 29.43 10.15 -44.39
N SER A 452 28.20 9.71 -44.10
CA SER A 452 27.41 10.24 -42.96
C SER A 452 27.56 9.38 -41.69
N PRO A 453 27.55 9.98 -40.47
CA PRO A 453 27.47 9.20 -39.24
C PRO A 453 26.18 8.36 -39.30
N LYS A 454 26.34 7.04 -39.40
CA LYS A 454 25.21 6.11 -39.49
C LYS A 454 24.73 5.86 -38.06
N LEU A 455 23.61 6.47 -37.68
CA LEU A 455 22.94 6.07 -36.44
C LEU A 455 22.42 4.63 -36.58
N ASP A 456 21.83 4.33 -37.74
CA ASP A 456 21.28 3.01 -38.11
C ASP A 456 20.54 2.37 -36.93
N LEU A 457 19.61 3.16 -36.38
CA LEU A 457 18.75 2.81 -35.28
C LEU A 457 17.74 1.78 -35.77
N ALA A 458 17.65 0.66 -35.06
CA ALA A 458 16.55 -0.29 -35.15
C ALA A 458 15.74 -0.16 -33.85
N PRO A 459 14.70 0.69 -33.80
CA PRO A 459 14.07 1.07 -32.53
C PRO A 459 13.49 -0.11 -31.75
N THR A 460 12.80 -1.04 -32.42
CA THR A 460 12.31 -2.28 -31.78
C THR A 460 13.46 -3.09 -31.21
N THR A 461 14.51 -3.33 -31.99
CA THR A 461 15.69 -4.08 -31.53
C THR A 461 16.36 -3.40 -30.33
N LEU A 462 16.47 -2.07 -30.33
CA LEU A 462 17.03 -1.31 -29.23
C LEU A 462 16.20 -1.46 -27.96
N VAL A 463 14.89 -1.19 -28.03
CA VAL A 463 13.99 -1.31 -26.87
C VAL A 463 13.96 -2.74 -26.36
N MET A 464 13.92 -3.74 -27.25
CA MET A 464 13.97 -5.13 -26.86
C MET A 464 15.30 -5.52 -26.21
N SER A 465 16.43 -4.94 -26.62
CA SER A 465 17.73 -5.19 -25.95
C SER A 465 17.77 -4.66 -24.51
N ILE A 466 17.08 -3.55 -24.24
CA ILE A 466 16.92 -3.03 -22.87
C ILE A 466 15.98 -3.94 -22.06
N LEU A 467 14.83 -4.31 -22.64
CA LEU A 467 13.88 -5.20 -21.96
C LEU A 467 14.47 -6.59 -21.71
N ASN A 468 15.37 -7.07 -22.58
CA ASN A 468 15.98 -8.39 -22.46
C ASN A 468 16.81 -8.57 -21.18
N GLU A 469 17.24 -7.48 -20.53
CA GLU A 469 17.87 -7.55 -19.19
C GLU A 469 16.98 -8.23 -18.15
N PHE A 470 15.66 -8.10 -18.30
CA PHE A 470 14.66 -8.71 -17.43
C PHE A 470 14.25 -10.13 -17.84
N SER A 471 14.85 -10.67 -18.90
CA SER A 471 14.62 -12.04 -19.33
C SER A 471 15.42 -13.05 -18.50
N ASN A 472 15.26 -14.33 -18.81
CA ASN A 472 15.98 -15.42 -18.17
C ASN A 472 17.49 -15.48 -18.46
N ILE A 473 18.07 -14.49 -19.17
CA ILE A 473 19.53 -14.30 -19.20
C ILE A 473 20.09 -14.03 -17.80
N SER A 474 19.28 -13.41 -16.93
CA SER A 474 19.63 -13.09 -15.55
C SER A 474 19.30 -14.30 -14.65
N THR A 475 20.32 -14.97 -14.12
CA THR A 475 20.13 -16.17 -13.29
C THR A 475 19.26 -15.84 -12.07
N GLY A 476 18.09 -16.47 -11.98
CA GLY A 476 17.14 -16.24 -10.88
C GLY A 476 16.37 -14.92 -10.95
N GLY A 477 16.47 -14.17 -12.05
CA GLY A 477 15.82 -12.86 -12.26
C GLY A 477 16.79 -11.68 -12.18
N PHE A 478 16.32 -10.51 -12.62
CA PHE A 478 17.06 -9.24 -12.64
C PHE A 478 17.38 -8.78 -11.21
N ASP A 479 18.65 -8.45 -10.93
CA ASP A 479 19.06 -7.94 -9.62
C ASP A 479 18.66 -6.46 -9.46
N LEU A 480 17.71 -6.19 -8.56
CA LEU A 480 17.17 -4.84 -8.35
C LEU A 480 18.21 -3.83 -7.85
N ILE A 481 19.27 -4.31 -7.20
CA ILE A 481 20.25 -3.48 -6.51
C ILE A 481 21.48 -3.24 -7.39
N ASN A 482 22.00 -4.33 -7.98
CA ASN A 482 23.32 -4.33 -8.59
C ASN A 482 23.31 -4.35 -10.11
N GLN A 483 22.23 -4.82 -10.74
CA GLN A 483 22.17 -4.93 -12.19
C GLN A 483 21.73 -3.61 -12.83
N LYS A 484 22.40 -3.25 -13.92
CA LYS A 484 22.11 -2.03 -14.69
C LYS A 484 20.94 -2.32 -15.63
N VAL A 485 19.95 -1.43 -15.64
CA VAL A 485 18.80 -1.50 -16.56
C VAL A 485 19.24 -1.33 -18.01
N ILE A 486 20.29 -0.52 -18.23
CA ILE A 486 20.89 -0.29 -19.55
C ILE A 486 22.31 -0.84 -19.53
N ASN A 487 22.48 -2.05 -20.06
CA ASN A 487 23.79 -2.68 -20.22
C ASN A 487 24.31 -2.48 -21.64
N LYS A 488 25.35 -1.64 -21.79
CA LYS A 488 25.92 -1.30 -23.12
C LYS A 488 26.42 -2.50 -23.91
N ASP A 489 26.93 -3.53 -23.23
CA ASP A 489 27.48 -4.72 -23.88
C ASP A 489 26.36 -5.59 -24.49
N HIS A 490 25.13 -5.43 -23.99
CA HIS A 490 23.95 -6.13 -24.49
C HIS A 490 23.08 -5.27 -25.42
N LEU A 491 23.34 -3.96 -25.51
CA LEU A 491 22.58 -3.07 -26.39
C LEU A 491 22.74 -3.47 -27.86
N LYS A 492 21.60 -3.70 -28.52
CA LYS A 492 21.51 -4.00 -29.95
C LYS A 492 20.75 -2.89 -30.67
N GLY A 493 20.78 -2.89 -32.01
CA GLY A 493 20.02 -1.93 -32.81
C GLY A 493 20.61 -0.52 -32.86
N LEU A 494 21.87 -0.35 -32.47
CA LEU A 494 22.67 0.85 -32.63
C LEU A 494 23.98 0.51 -33.33
N TRP A 495 24.49 1.42 -34.16
CA TRP A 495 25.81 1.25 -34.75
C TRP A 495 26.92 1.28 -33.69
N HIS A 496 27.91 0.38 -33.80
CA HIS A 496 28.95 0.16 -32.78
C HIS A 496 29.74 1.42 -32.39
N LEU A 497 30.03 2.30 -33.35
CA LEU A 497 30.74 3.55 -33.08
C LEU A 497 29.90 4.60 -32.33
N ILE A 498 28.60 4.39 -32.16
CA ILE A 498 27.74 5.29 -31.35
C ILE A 498 27.67 4.82 -29.91
N LEU A 499 27.76 3.51 -29.67
CA LEU A 499 27.88 2.95 -28.32
C LEU A 499 29.09 3.52 -27.56
N THR A 500 30.18 3.85 -28.26
CA THR A 500 31.37 4.47 -27.66
C THR A 500 31.17 5.91 -27.21
N PHE A 501 30.15 6.61 -27.72
CA PHE A 501 29.79 7.98 -27.32
C PHE A 501 28.71 8.03 -26.23
N ILE A 502 27.99 6.94 -25.99
CA ILE A 502 27.02 6.88 -24.89
C ILE A 502 27.82 6.87 -23.58
N PRO A 503 27.59 7.82 -22.64
CA PRO A 503 28.26 7.81 -21.33
C PRO A 503 27.87 6.55 -20.55
N GLU A 504 28.70 6.10 -19.60
CA GLU A 504 28.26 5.03 -18.70
C GLU A 504 27.05 5.48 -17.88
N ILE A 505 25.91 4.84 -18.12
CA ILE A 505 24.67 5.09 -17.39
C ILE A 505 24.62 4.04 -16.27
N ASN A 506 24.92 4.45 -15.04
CA ASN A 506 24.74 3.62 -13.85
C ASN A 506 23.31 3.78 -13.32
N LEU A 507 22.33 3.33 -14.13
CA LEU A 507 20.93 3.29 -13.73
C LEU A 507 20.62 1.87 -13.22
N THR A 508 20.61 1.71 -11.90
CA THR A 508 20.04 0.53 -11.23
C THR A 508 18.63 0.86 -10.75
N LEU A 509 17.85 -0.17 -10.41
CA LEU A 509 16.50 0.04 -9.89
C LEU A 509 16.49 0.44 -8.41
N LYS A 510 17.61 0.36 -7.68
CA LYS A 510 17.67 0.64 -6.22
C LYS A 510 16.97 1.94 -5.84
N ASP A 511 17.40 3.06 -6.44
CA ASP A 511 16.90 4.39 -6.07
C ASP A 511 15.50 4.66 -6.63
N ALA A 512 15.17 4.07 -7.79
CA ALA A 512 13.84 4.15 -8.38
C ALA A 512 12.81 3.37 -7.56
N MET A 513 13.22 2.29 -6.90
CA MET A 513 12.34 1.40 -6.14
C MET A 513 11.96 1.93 -4.77
N THR A 514 12.74 2.80 -4.13
CA THR A 514 12.40 3.31 -2.78
C THR A 514 11.05 4.05 -2.75
N PRO A 515 10.77 5.04 -3.62
CA PRO A 515 9.44 5.65 -3.70
C PRO A 515 8.36 4.63 -4.09
N LEU A 516 8.69 3.65 -4.94
CA LEU A 516 7.76 2.60 -5.36
C LEU A 516 7.33 1.73 -4.17
N TRP A 517 8.25 1.33 -3.29
CA TRP A 517 7.93 0.54 -2.11
C TRP A 517 7.08 1.31 -1.11
N ASN A 518 7.35 2.61 -0.92
CA ASN A 518 6.53 3.44 -0.04
C ASN A 518 5.07 3.53 -0.52
N ALA A 519 4.83 3.50 -1.83
CA ALA A 519 3.48 3.46 -2.41
C ALA A 519 2.90 2.04 -2.43
N ALA A 520 3.74 1.03 -2.65
CA ALA A 520 3.31 -0.36 -2.77
C ALA A 520 2.91 -0.94 -1.40
N LEU A 521 3.80 -0.90 -0.40
CA LEU A 521 3.62 -1.59 0.88
C LEU A 521 2.24 -1.35 1.54
N PRO A 522 1.68 -0.12 1.59
CA PRO A 522 0.33 0.09 2.13
C PRO A 522 -0.78 -0.68 1.42
N SER A 523 -0.67 -0.88 0.10
CA SER A 523 -1.69 -1.63 -0.65
C SER A 523 -1.69 -3.15 -0.39
N LEU A 524 -0.72 -3.65 0.38
CA LEU A 524 -0.75 -5.00 0.99
C LEU A 524 -1.65 -5.09 2.23
N GLY A 525 -2.27 -3.98 2.61
CA GLY A 525 -2.97 -3.83 3.89
C GLY A 525 -2.03 -3.58 5.07
N LEU A 526 -0.80 -3.11 4.81
CA LEU A 526 0.09 -2.61 5.85
C LEU A 526 -0.36 -1.19 6.26
N ASP A 527 -0.25 -0.89 7.56
CA ASP A 527 -0.69 0.41 8.09
C ASP A 527 0.21 1.55 7.56
N ALA A 528 -0.38 2.44 6.76
CA ALA A 528 0.30 3.61 6.23
C ALA A 528 0.84 4.53 7.33
N ASN A 529 0.14 4.66 8.47
CA ASN A 529 0.59 5.50 9.58
C ASN A 529 1.85 4.93 10.24
N GLN A 530 1.98 3.61 10.31
CA GLN A 530 3.20 2.96 10.79
C GLN A 530 4.35 3.18 9.80
N LEU A 531 4.09 3.04 8.49
CA LEU A 531 5.09 3.28 7.45
C LEU A 531 5.63 4.72 7.47
N GLU A 532 4.80 5.72 7.78
CA GLU A 532 5.23 7.12 7.91
C GLU A 532 6.28 7.32 9.02
N GLN A 533 6.32 6.44 10.02
CA GLN A 533 7.30 6.47 11.12
C GLN A 533 8.60 5.72 10.81
N LEU A 534 8.69 5.08 9.64
CA LEU A 534 9.77 4.17 9.26
C LEU A 534 10.55 4.67 8.04
N ASN A 535 11.85 4.40 8.03
CA ASN A 535 12.67 4.37 6.83
C ASN A 535 12.74 2.92 6.33
N VAL A 536 12.39 2.73 5.06
CA VAL A 536 12.43 1.42 4.39
C VAL A 536 13.54 1.42 3.35
N GLU A 537 14.54 0.56 3.54
CA GLU A 537 15.61 0.34 2.57
C GLU A 537 15.52 -1.09 2.02
N LEU A 538 15.53 -1.22 0.68
CA LEU A 538 15.68 -2.51 0.02
C LEU A 538 17.17 -2.89 0.02
N LEU A 539 17.52 -3.98 0.71
CA LEU A 539 18.88 -4.51 0.77
C LEU A 539 19.17 -5.53 -0.33
N GLN A 540 18.17 -6.32 -0.69
CA GLN A 540 18.26 -7.36 -1.71
C GLN A 540 16.90 -7.53 -2.39
N GLY A 541 16.93 -7.93 -3.67
CA GLY A 541 15.72 -8.34 -4.38
C GLY A 541 16.00 -8.74 -5.82
N ARG A 542 15.15 -9.63 -6.33
CA ARG A 542 15.14 -10.07 -7.72
C ARG A 542 13.80 -9.73 -8.35
N LEU A 543 13.80 -9.36 -9.63
CA LEU A 543 12.60 -9.16 -10.44
C LEU A 543 12.57 -10.14 -11.59
N LYS A 544 11.43 -10.82 -11.74
CA LYS A 544 11.10 -11.66 -12.90
C LYS A 544 9.89 -11.08 -13.62
N VAL A 545 10.02 -10.92 -14.92
CA VAL A 545 8.86 -10.66 -15.79
C VAL A 545 8.26 -12.00 -16.17
N MET A 546 6.97 -12.17 -15.90
CA MET A 546 6.25 -13.40 -16.18
C MET A 546 5.15 -13.12 -17.19
N PHE A 547 5.03 -13.96 -18.21
CA PHE A 547 3.93 -13.94 -19.16
C PHE A 547 3.03 -15.16 -18.97
N LYS A 548 1.72 -14.95 -19.10
CA LYS A 548 0.75 -16.05 -19.11
C LYS A 548 0.55 -16.50 -20.55
N ASN A 549 0.91 -17.74 -20.85
CA ASN A 549 0.79 -18.26 -22.20
C ASN A 549 -0.65 -18.69 -22.55
N GLN A 550 -0.86 -19.14 -23.77
CA GLN A 550 -2.18 -19.56 -24.28
C GLN A 550 -2.78 -20.76 -23.53
N ASN A 551 -1.98 -21.55 -22.82
CA ASN A 551 -2.43 -22.65 -21.97
C ASN A 551 -2.71 -22.23 -20.52
N ASP A 552 -2.77 -20.92 -20.25
CA ASP A 552 -2.98 -20.34 -18.93
C ASP A 552 -1.86 -20.67 -17.91
N GLN A 553 -0.66 -20.98 -18.40
CA GLN A 553 0.53 -21.22 -17.57
C GLN A 553 1.42 -19.98 -17.54
N TRP A 554 1.98 -19.67 -16.36
CA TRP A 554 2.97 -18.61 -16.18
C TRP A 554 4.35 -19.12 -16.56
N GLU A 555 5.04 -18.36 -17.40
CA GLU A 555 6.42 -18.62 -17.85
C GLU A 555 7.26 -17.35 -17.71
N GLU A 556 8.54 -17.53 -17.38
CA GLU A 556 9.50 -16.42 -17.32
C GLU A 556 9.70 -15.81 -18.72
N PHE A 557 9.95 -14.51 -18.78
CA PHE A 557 10.33 -13.82 -20.00
C PHE A 557 11.62 -14.43 -20.56
N GLN A 558 11.57 -14.95 -21.78
CA GLN A 558 12.67 -15.65 -22.42
C GLN A 558 13.60 -14.67 -23.14
N ASP A 559 14.89 -15.00 -23.19
CA ASP A 559 15.86 -14.28 -24.01
C ASP A 559 15.39 -14.16 -25.47
N VAL A 560 15.06 -12.94 -25.90
CA VAL A 560 14.53 -12.69 -27.24
C VAL A 560 15.61 -12.69 -28.32
N PHE A 561 16.90 -12.74 -27.97
CA PHE A 561 18.03 -12.73 -28.92
C PHE A 561 18.77 -14.07 -29.02
N LYS A 562 18.20 -15.15 -28.50
CA LYS A 562 18.82 -16.48 -28.49
C LYS A 562 19.28 -16.96 -29.87
N ASP A 563 18.55 -16.59 -30.93
CA ASP A 563 18.76 -17.07 -32.31
C ASP A 563 19.29 -15.97 -33.26
N GLY A 564 19.86 -14.86 -32.75
CA GLY A 564 20.51 -13.83 -33.56
C GLY A 564 20.32 -12.38 -33.09
N ASP A 565 20.37 -11.44 -34.03
CA ASP A 565 20.26 -9.98 -33.75
C ASP A 565 18.84 -9.43 -33.95
N THR A 566 17.93 -10.23 -34.49
CA THR A 566 16.51 -9.89 -34.60
C THR A 566 15.76 -10.45 -33.38
N PRO A 567 15.00 -9.62 -32.64
CA PRO A 567 14.31 -10.09 -31.44
C PRO A 567 13.14 -11.02 -31.81
N ASN A 568 13.02 -12.14 -31.10
CA ASN A 568 11.85 -13.01 -31.16
C ASN A 568 10.73 -12.47 -30.25
N LEU A 569 9.72 -11.86 -30.87
CA LEU A 569 8.62 -11.20 -30.16
C LEU A 569 7.45 -12.15 -29.81
N LYS A 570 7.53 -13.43 -30.20
CA LYS A 570 6.39 -14.37 -30.14
C LYS A 570 5.78 -14.46 -28.74
N GLN A 571 6.61 -14.59 -27.71
CA GLN A 571 6.12 -14.73 -26.34
C GLN A 571 5.27 -13.53 -25.90
N ILE A 572 5.69 -12.30 -26.22
CA ILE A 572 5.00 -11.07 -25.83
C ILE A 572 3.71 -10.92 -26.65
N LEU A 573 3.77 -11.15 -27.96
CA LEU A 573 2.63 -11.01 -28.88
C LEU A 573 1.53 -12.05 -28.63
N GLU A 574 1.90 -13.24 -28.14
CA GLU A 574 0.96 -14.33 -27.83
C GLU A 574 0.59 -14.40 -26.33
N ALA A 575 1.06 -13.49 -25.48
CA ALA A 575 0.73 -13.50 -24.05
C ALA A 575 -0.75 -13.16 -23.80
N LYS A 576 -1.39 -13.88 -22.86
CA LYS A 576 -2.72 -13.58 -22.34
C LYS A 576 -2.69 -12.58 -21.17
N ASP A 577 -1.61 -12.57 -20.40
CA ASP A 577 -1.42 -11.68 -19.25
C ASP A 577 0.08 -11.52 -18.94
N MET A 578 0.42 -10.55 -18.09
CA MET A 578 1.76 -10.23 -17.63
C MET A 578 1.75 -9.89 -16.13
N LYS A 579 2.74 -10.37 -15.38
CA LYS A 579 2.99 -9.92 -14.00
C LYS A 579 4.47 -9.68 -13.75
N LEU A 580 4.75 -8.83 -12.77
CA LEU A 580 6.09 -8.65 -12.22
C LEU A 580 6.16 -9.45 -10.91
N GLN A 581 7.06 -10.42 -10.84
CA GLN A 581 7.30 -11.22 -9.65
C GLN A 581 8.60 -10.76 -9.00
N PHE A 582 8.49 -10.22 -7.79
CA PHE A 582 9.62 -9.82 -6.96
C PHE A 582 9.92 -10.96 -5.98
N THR A 583 11.14 -11.47 -5.96
CA THR A 583 11.54 -12.62 -5.13
C THR A 583 12.81 -12.32 -4.34
N ASN A 584 13.03 -13.06 -3.26
CA ASN A 584 14.20 -12.94 -2.39
C ASN A 584 14.42 -11.49 -1.93
N LEU A 585 13.31 -10.80 -1.60
CA LEU A 585 13.36 -9.45 -1.11
C LEU A 585 13.82 -9.44 0.34
N GLN A 586 14.65 -8.45 0.67
CA GLN A 586 15.08 -8.19 2.03
C GLN A 586 14.98 -6.68 2.29
N PHE A 587 14.25 -6.31 3.33
CA PHE A 587 14.09 -4.93 3.75
C PHE A 587 14.80 -4.68 5.07
N LYS A 588 15.45 -3.53 5.16
CA LYS A 588 15.85 -2.93 6.43
C LYS A 588 14.82 -1.88 6.80
N LEU A 589 14.21 -2.07 7.96
CA LEU A 589 13.27 -1.16 8.58
C LEU A 589 14.01 -0.44 9.70
N THR A 590 13.97 0.89 9.71
CA THR A 590 14.58 1.69 10.79
C THR A 590 13.60 2.77 11.22
N SER A 591 13.39 2.93 12.53
CA SER A 591 12.58 4.04 13.02
C SER A 591 13.20 5.38 12.64
N LYS A 592 12.36 6.37 12.32
CA LYS A 592 12.79 7.76 12.11
C LYS A 592 13.17 8.47 13.41
N VAL A 593 12.74 7.94 14.55
CA VAL A 593 12.95 8.53 15.88
C VAL A 593 14.15 7.89 16.57
N ASP A 594 14.25 6.56 16.53
CA ASP A 594 15.35 5.80 17.14
C ASP A 594 16.10 4.99 16.08
N SER A 595 17.30 5.42 15.71
CA SER A 595 18.13 4.72 14.72
C SER A 595 18.56 3.32 15.16
N ASN A 596 18.54 3.04 16.47
CA ASN A 596 18.86 1.71 17.00
C ASN A 596 17.66 0.77 16.97
N ALA A 597 16.44 1.30 16.83
CA ALA A 597 15.25 0.53 16.48
C ALA A 597 15.29 0.20 14.98
N SER A 598 16.15 -0.74 14.62
CA SER A 598 16.27 -1.27 13.26
C SER A 598 16.05 -2.78 13.25
N PHE A 599 15.34 -3.26 12.23
CA PHE A 599 15.14 -4.68 11.96
C PHE A 599 15.39 -4.97 10.48
N THR A 600 16.04 -6.10 10.20
CA THR A 600 16.24 -6.60 8.84
C THR A 600 15.40 -7.85 8.65
N THR A 601 14.52 -7.85 7.66
CA THR A 601 13.68 -9.01 7.35
C THR A 601 14.53 -10.20 6.87
N ASN A 602 13.92 -11.38 6.83
CA ASN A 602 14.44 -12.52 6.08
C ASN A 602 14.55 -12.20 4.57
N ASN A 603 15.26 -13.06 3.85
CA ASN A 603 15.65 -12.89 2.44
C ASN A 603 14.85 -13.77 1.47
N ASP A 604 13.60 -14.08 1.81
CA ASP A 604 12.70 -14.98 1.07
C ASP A 604 11.36 -14.30 0.68
N LEU A 605 11.17 -13.04 1.06
CA LEU A 605 9.92 -12.32 0.80
C LEU A 605 9.67 -12.24 -0.71
N THR A 606 8.45 -12.61 -1.10
CA THR A 606 8.00 -12.69 -2.48
C THR A 606 6.70 -11.92 -2.65
N PHE A 607 6.68 -11.03 -3.62
CA PHE A 607 5.48 -10.27 -3.98
C PHE A 607 5.22 -10.35 -5.48
N GLU A 608 3.94 -10.38 -5.86
CA GLU A 608 3.52 -10.37 -7.25
C GLU A 608 2.73 -9.11 -7.55
N MET A 609 3.19 -8.31 -8.51
CA MET A 609 2.44 -7.20 -9.05
C MET A 609 1.75 -7.64 -10.33
N LEU A 610 0.45 -7.90 -10.20
CA LEU A 610 -0.44 -8.05 -11.34
C LEU A 610 -0.72 -6.66 -11.91
N LEU A 611 -0.41 -6.47 -13.19
CA LEU A 611 -0.68 -5.23 -13.92
C LEU A 611 -2.09 -5.23 -14.54
N SER A 612 -3.01 -6.01 -13.95
CA SER A 612 -4.33 -6.29 -14.51
C SER A 612 -5.49 -5.65 -13.71
N ASP A 613 -6.50 -5.15 -14.43
CA ASP A 613 -7.67 -4.41 -13.90
C ASP A 613 -8.75 -5.34 -13.32
N LYS A 614 -8.52 -6.67 -13.31
CA LYS A 614 -9.45 -7.65 -12.73
C LYS A 614 -8.72 -8.57 -11.76
N THR A 615 -8.85 -8.25 -10.47
CA THR A 615 -8.81 -9.28 -9.42
C THR A 615 -10.07 -10.15 -9.57
N LYS A 616 -9.94 -11.30 -10.22
CA LYS A 616 -10.88 -12.41 -10.03
C LYS A 616 -10.16 -13.56 -9.36
#